data_AF-A0A359LKL9-F1
#
_entry.id   AF-A0A359LKL9-F1
#
_cell.length_a   1.000
_cell.length_b   1.000
_cell.length_c   1.000
_cell.angle_alpha   90.00
_cell.angle_beta   90.00
_cell.angle_gamma   90.00
#
_symmetry.space_group_name_H-M   'P 1'
#
loop_
_entity.id
_entity.type
_entity.pdbx_description
1 polymer ?
#
loop_
_entity_poly.entity_id
_entity_poly.type
_entity_poly.pdbx_seq_one_letter_code
_entity_poly.pdbx_strand_id
1 'polypeptide(L)'
;MKEQNQGLTLTKEQIFLTPSEIMEYLFCPRFIYFIHCLNIPQHEEQRFKVLMGREVHEKKAKLNKDYLRKKINCIKRENLVYLASERYHLKG
;
A
#
# COMPACT_ATOMS: atom_id res chain seq x y z
N MET A 1 -50.35 -1.13 10.92
CA MET A 1 -49.74 -0.65 9.65
C MET A 1 -48.67 0.37 10.03
N LYS A 2 -47.36 0.17 9.88
CA LYS A 2 -46.55 -0.78 9.12
C LYS A 2 -45.37 -1.20 9.99
N GLU A 3 -45.11 -2.50 10.06
CA GLU A 3 -43.79 -3.03 10.39
C GLU A 3 -42.81 -2.62 9.29
N GLN A 4 -41.63 -2.12 9.67
CA GLN A 4 -40.45 -2.13 8.80
C GLN A 4 -39.22 -2.45 9.66
N ASN A 5 -39.01 -3.74 9.86
CA ASN A 5 -37.68 -4.32 10.04
C ASN A 5 -36.90 -4.15 8.73
N GLN A 6 -35.74 -3.49 8.79
CA GLN A 6 -34.65 -3.57 7.81
C GLN A 6 -33.44 -3.01 8.57
N GLY A 7 -32.56 -3.82 9.15
CA GLY A 7 -31.76 -4.84 8.49
C GLY A 7 -30.32 -4.39 8.67
N LEU A 8 -29.56 -5.07 9.53
CA LEU A 8 -28.16 -4.79 9.83
C LEU A 8 -27.38 -4.64 8.50
N THR A 9 -26.96 -3.43 8.16
CA THR A 9 -26.13 -3.18 6.99
C THR A 9 -24.78 -3.84 7.26
N LEU A 10 -24.58 -5.03 6.70
CA LEU A 10 -23.29 -5.70 6.67
C LEU A 10 -22.35 -4.79 5.86
N THR A 11 -21.58 -3.96 6.55
CA THR A 11 -20.48 -3.21 5.94
C THR A 11 -19.50 -4.25 5.44
N LYS A 12 -19.56 -4.60 4.15
CA LYS A 12 -18.56 -5.45 3.51
C LYS A 12 -17.22 -4.78 3.73
N GLU A 13 -16.42 -5.32 4.64
CA GLU A 13 -15.03 -4.91 4.80
C GLU A 13 -14.32 -5.18 3.48
N GLN A 14 -14.01 -4.11 2.74
CA GLN A 14 -13.28 -4.21 1.48
C GLN A 14 -11.80 -4.43 1.81
N ILE A 15 -11.30 -5.60 1.44
CA ILE A 15 -9.89 -5.96 1.62
C ILE A 15 -9.10 -5.33 0.47
N PHE A 16 -8.11 -4.52 0.80
CA PHE A 16 -7.17 -3.95 -0.17
C PHE A 16 -5.81 -4.60 -0.03
N LEU A 17 -5.23 -5.01 -1.16
CA LEU A 17 -3.91 -5.63 -1.23
C LEU A 17 -2.87 -4.67 -1.80
N THR A 18 -1.64 -4.80 -1.35
CA THR A 18 -0.49 -4.10 -1.93
C THR A 18 0.12 -4.92 -3.07
N PRO A 19 0.79 -4.27 -4.04
CA PRO A 19 1.54 -4.98 -5.07
C PRO A 19 2.59 -5.95 -4.50
N SER A 20 3.20 -5.60 -3.36
CA SER A 20 4.16 -6.48 -2.67
C SER A 20 3.52 -7.78 -2.20
N GLU A 21 2.34 -7.72 -1.59
CA GLU A 21 1.58 -8.90 -1.16
C GLU A 21 1.20 -9.79 -2.36
N ILE A 22 0.86 -9.18 -3.50
CA ILE A 22 0.55 -9.94 -4.73
C ILE A 22 1.80 -10.63 -5.27
N MET A 23 2.94 -9.94 -5.30
CA MET A 23 4.21 -10.53 -5.73
C MET A 23 4.63 -11.68 -4.81
N GLU A 24 4.45 -11.52 -3.50
CA GLU A 24 4.69 -12.57 -2.51
C GLU A 24 3.77 -13.78 -2.71
N TYR A 25 2.48 -13.55 -2.98
CA TYR A 25 1.55 -14.62 -3.31
C TYR A 25 1.96 -15.39 -4.56
N LEU A 26 2.32 -14.66 -5.63
CA LEU A 26 2.75 -15.24 -6.89
C LEU A 26 4.06 -16.02 -6.78
N PHE A 27 4.95 -15.61 -5.88
CA PHE A 27 6.16 -16.37 -5.55
C PHE A 27 5.84 -17.64 -4.75
N CYS A 28 5.06 -17.51 -3.67
CA CYS A 28 4.61 -18.63 -2.85
C CYS A 28 3.38 -18.25 -1.99
N PRO A 29 2.20 -18.87 -2.22
CA PRO A 29 0.98 -18.57 -1.46
C PRO A 29 1.11 -18.79 0.05
N ARG A 30 1.97 -19.71 0.47
CA ARG A 30 2.23 -20.00 1.90
C ARG A 30 2.84 -18.81 2.64
N PHE A 31 3.55 -17.93 1.93
CA PHE A 31 4.14 -16.72 2.53
C PHE A 31 3.05 -15.75 3.01
N ILE A 32 2.05 -15.49 2.17
CA ILE A 32 0.88 -14.67 2.52
C ILE A 32 0.08 -15.27 3.66
N TYR A 33 -0.08 -16.58 3.70
CA TYR A 33 -0.73 -17.25 4.84
C TYR A 33 0.02 -17.00 6.16
N PHE A 34 1.35 -17.07 6.14
CA PHE A 34 2.16 -16.81 7.34
C PHE A 34 2.05 -15.37 7.82
N ILE A 35 2.04 -14.41 6.90
CA ILE A 35 1.96 -12.99 7.23
C ILE A 35 0.56 -12.60 7.70
N HIS A 36 -0.49 -12.96 6.96
CA HIS A 36 -1.85 -12.45 7.21
C HIS A 36 -2.69 -13.34 8.12
N CYS A 37 -2.47 -14.66 8.13
CA CYS A 37 -3.27 -15.58 8.95
C CYS A 37 -2.58 -15.95 10.26
N LEU A 38 -1.27 -16.21 10.22
CA LEU A 38 -0.49 -16.56 11.42
C LEU A 38 0.20 -15.35 12.07
N ASN A 39 0.16 -14.17 11.45
CA ASN A 39 0.81 -12.95 11.93
C ASN A 39 2.31 -13.14 12.25
N ILE A 40 3.00 -13.95 11.45
CA ILE A 40 4.44 -14.17 11.58
C ILE A 40 5.15 -12.99 10.92
N PRO A 41 5.93 -12.19 11.67
CA PRO A 41 6.62 -11.03 11.11
C PRO A 41 7.78 -11.43 10.19
N GLN A 42 8.01 -10.65 9.14
CA GLN A 42 9.13 -10.85 8.21
C GLN A 42 10.51 -10.43 8.76
N HIS A 43 10.52 -9.72 9.90
CA HIS A 43 11.72 -9.11 10.51
C HIS A 43 12.54 -8.25 9.54
N GLU A 44 11.86 -7.42 8.74
CA GLU A 44 12.50 -6.53 7.77
C GLU A 44 13.49 -5.55 8.40
N GLU A 45 13.28 -5.20 9.68
CA GLU A 45 14.16 -4.34 10.47
C GLU A 45 15.56 -4.94 10.66
N GLN A 46 15.73 -6.24 10.50
CA GLN A 46 17.03 -6.91 10.60
C GLN A 46 17.77 -6.94 9.25
N ARG A 47 17.09 -6.60 8.14
CA ARG A 47 17.64 -6.70 6.79
C ARG A 47 18.32 -5.38 6.39
N PHE A 48 19.64 -5.39 6.35
CA PHE A 48 20.47 -4.22 5.97
C PHE A 48 19.98 -3.52 4.68
N LYS A 49 19.70 -4.28 3.62
CA LYS A 49 19.24 -3.70 2.34
C LYS A 49 17.89 -3.01 2.43
N VAL A 50 16.98 -3.52 3.27
CA VAL A 50 15.66 -2.92 3.46
C VAL A 50 15.80 -1.59 4.20
N LEU A 51 16.56 -1.57 5.30
CA LEU A 51 16.83 -0.34 6.05
C LEU A 51 17.49 0.74 5.18
N MET A 52 18.54 0.37 4.45
CA MET A 52 19.22 1.29 3.53
C MET A 52 18.28 1.81 2.44
N GLY A 53 17.41 0.96 1.89
CA GLY A 53 16.38 1.36 0.94
C GLY A 53 15.45 2.42 1.53
N ARG A 54 14.91 2.18 2.74
CA ARG A 54 14.01 3.11 3.44
C ARG A 54 14.66 4.48 3.66
N GLU A 55 15.92 4.50 4.11
CA GLU A 55 16.67 5.74 4.33
C GLU A 55 16.87 6.53 3.02
N VAL A 56 17.21 5.84 1.92
CA VAL A 56 17.36 6.48 0.60
C VAL A 56 16.03 7.05 0.10
N HIS A 57 14.93 6.32 0.25
CA HIS A 57 13.59 6.79 -0.12
C HIS A 57 13.18 8.01 0.71
N GLU A 58 13.43 7.99 2.02
CA GLU A 58 13.13 9.12 2.91
C GLU A 58 13.94 10.38 2.54
N LYS A 59 15.25 10.23 2.31
CA LYS A 59 16.11 11.33 1.86
C LYS A 59 15.60 11.91 0.54
N LYS A 60 15.29 11.07 -0.45
CA LYS A 60 14.77 11.50 -1.76
C LYS A 60 13.41 12.20 -1.67
N ALA A 61 12.56 11.79 -0.73
CA ALA A 61 11.27 12.46 -0.50
C ALA A 61 11.44 13.88 0.06
N LYS A 62 12.51 14.13 0.83
CA LYS A 62 12.81 15.45 1.42
C LYS A 62 13.59 16.36 0.48
N LEU A 63 14.44 15.81 -0.37
CA LEU A 63 15.29 16.58 -1.28
C LEU A 63 14.49 17.18 -2.44
N ASN A 64 14.75 18.47 -2.71
CA ASN A 64 14.24 19.19 -3.88
C ASN A 64 12.73 19.01 -4.11
N LYS A 65 11.91 19.18 -3.06
CA LYS A 65 10.45 19.02 -3.15
C LYS A 65 9.84 19.95 -4.20
N ASP A 66 10.31 21.19 -4.25
CA ASP A 66 9.80 22.24 -5.14
C ASP A 66 10.44 22.24 -6.53
N TYR A 67 11.35 21.30 -6.80
CA TYR A 67 11.94 21.17 -8.13
C TYR A 67 10.90 20.66 -9.13
N LEU A 68 10.58 21.51 -10.10
CA LEU A 68 9.76 21.21 -11.26
C LEU A 68 10.63 21.04 -12.52
N ARG A 69 10.45 19.93 -13.22
CA ARG A 69 11.26 19.60 -14.39
C ARG A 69 10.83 20.43 -15.60
N LYS A 70 11.66 21.38 -16.00
CA LYS A 70 11.38 22.32 -17.11
C LYS A 70 11.15 21.63 -18.46
N LYS A 71 11.90 20.57 -18.79
CA LYS A 71 11.83 19.87 -20.09
C LYS A 71 10.45 19.29 -20.42
N ILE A 72 9.65 18.98 -19.40
CA ILE A 72 8.32 18.37 -19.55
C ILE A 72 7.18 19.34 -19.22
N ASN A 73 7.47 20.64 -19.09
CA ASN A 73 6.51 21.67 -18.68
C ASN A 73 5.71 21.27 -17.42
N CYS A 74 6.39 20.68 -16.43
CA CYS A 74 5.75 20.22 -15.21
C CYS A 74 5.24 21.41 -14.38
N ILE A 75 3.93 21.45 -14.12
CA ILE A 75 3.26 22.53 -13.37
C ILE A 75 3.27 22.23 -11.87
N LYS A 76 3.07 20.96 -11.50
CA LYS A 76 3.00 20.51 -10.11
C LYS A 76 3.61 19.13 -9.98
N ARG A 77 4.28 18.89 -8.85
CA ARG A 77 4.82 17.60 -8.47
C ARG A 77 4.21 17.21 -7.12
N GLU A 78 3.64 16.02 -7.05
CA GLU A 78 3.14 15.42 -5.82
C GLU A 78 3.93 14.16 -5.55
N ASN A 79 4.51 14.07 -4.35
CA ASN A 79 5.30 12.93 -3.91
C ASN A 79 4.60 12.27 -2.72
N LEU A 80 4.79 10.96 -2.54
CA LEU A 80 4.19 10.19 -1.43
C LEU A 80 2.66 10.28 -1.40
N VAL A 81 2.03 10.37 -2.56
CA VAL A 81 0.57 10.31 -2.68
C VAL A 81 0.14 8.87 -2.48
N TYR A 82 -0.82 8.66 -1.59
CA TYR A 82 -1.43 7.35 -1.42
C TYR A 82 -2.38 7.07 -2.59
N LEU A 83 -2.17 5.97 -3.31
CA LEU A 83 -3.03 5.55 -4.40
C LEU A 83 -3.85 4.34 -3.97
N ALA A 84 -5.14 4.38 -4.26
CA ALA A 84 -6.04 3.26 -4.05
C ALA A 84 -6.96 3.09 -5.25
N SER A 85 -7.23 1.85 -5.61
CA SER A 85 -8.20 1.49 -6.63
C SER A 85 -9.24 0.55 -6.06
N GLU A 86 -10.45 1.05 -5.86
CA GLU A 86 -11.60 0.25 -5.41
C GLU A 86 -11.94 -0.84 -6.42
N ARG A 87 -11.87 -0.52 -7.72
CA ARG A 87 -12.16 -1.48 -8.80
C ARG A 87 -11.28 -2.72 -8.72
N TYR A 88 -9.99 -2.54 -8.44
CA TYR A 88 -9.01 -3.63 -8.41
C TYR A 88 -8.67 -4.10 -7.00
N HIS A 89 -9.23 -3.47 -5.95
CA HIS A 89 -8.90 -3.73 -4.56
C HIS A 89 -7.39 -3.61 -4.27
N LEU A 90 -6.74 -2.63 -4.91
CA LEU A 90 -5.30 -2.37 -4.77
C LEU A 90 -5.05 -1.09 -3.99
N LYS A 91 -4.01 -1.08 -3.16
CA LYS A 91 -3.50 0.10 -2.46
C LYS A 91 -1.97 0.18 -2.55
N GLY A 92 -1.42 1.39 -2.61
CA GLY A 92 0.03 1.63 -2.68
C GLY A 92 0.38 3.10 -2.69
#